data_AF-A0A920H5B9-F1
#
_entry.id   AF-A0A920H5B9-F1
#
_cell.length_a   1.000
_cell.length_b   1.000
_cell.length_c   1.000
_cell.angle_alpha   90.00
_cell.angle_beta   90.00
_cell.angle_gamma   90.00
#
_symmetry.space_group_name_H-M   'P 1'
#
loop_
_entity.id
_entity.type
_entity.pdbx_description
1 polymer ?
#
loop_
_entity_poly.entity_id
_entity_poly.type
_entity_poly.pdbx_seq_one_letter_code
_entity_poly.pdbx_strand_id
1 'polypeptide(L)' 'MTENRRRVRENVEEYTLETGKHVIVLGEGRLVNLAAAEGHPPSVMDMSFANQALASEYIVKNHKGFKNEVYTLPKSVDKK' A
#
# COMPACT_ATOMS: atom_id res chain seq x y z
N MET A 1 7.44 21.43 -20.07
CA MET A 1 7.95 20.05 -19.94
C MET A 1 9.19 20.06 -19.05
N THR A 2 9.83 18.92 -18.83
CA THR A 2 11.10 18.84 -18.06
C THR A 2 12.29 19.02 -19.00
N GLU A 3 13.24 19.87 -18.60
CA GLU A 3 14.47 20.13 -19.35
C GLU A 3 15.58 19.11 -19.01
N ASN A 4 15.64 18.65 -17.76
CA ASN A 4 16.65 17.69 -17.29
C ASN A 4 16.08 16.76 -16.21
N ARG A 5 16.54 15.50 -16.19
CA ARG A 5 16.27 14.52 -15.13
C ARG A 5 17.58 13.93 -14.62
N ARG A 6 17.80 13.97 -13.31
CA ARG A 6 18.95 13.35 -12.65
C ARG A 6 18.51 12.45 -11.50
N ARG A 7 19.08 11.25 -11.43
CA ARG A 7 18.97 10.40 -10.24
C ARG A 7 19.88 10.94 -9.14
N VAL A 8 19.32 11.35 -8.02
CA VAL A 8 20.08 11.89 -6.87
C VAL A 8 20.60 10.75 -6.00
N ARG A 9 19.73 9.77 -5.72
CA ARG A 9 20.06 8.52 -5.03
C ARG A 9 19.00 7.46 -5.37
N GLU A 10 19.06 6.31 -4.74
CA GLU A 10 18.01 5.31 -4.87
C GLU A 10 16.65 5.87 -4.44
N ASN A 11 15.63 5.64 -5.28
CA ASN A 11 14.25 6.13 -5.10
C ASN A 11 14.09 7.66 -5.03
N VAL A 12 15.09 8.44 -5.43
CA VAL A 12 15.03 9.91 -5.44
C VAL A 12 15.55 10.48 -6.74
N GLU A 13 14.68 11.19 -7.44
CA GLU A 13 14.98 11.82 -8.73
C GLU A 13 14.68 13.31 -8.69
N GLU A 14 15.53 14.08 -9.35
CA GLU A 14 15.36 15.52 -9.54
C GLU A 14 14.97 15.80 -10.98
N TYR A 15 13.93 16.61 -11.15
CA TYR A 15 13.41 17.10 -12.42
C TYR A 15 13.60 18.61 -12.46
N THR A 16 14.36 19.11 -13.43
CA THR A 16 14.47 20.54 -13.73
C THR A 16 13.38 20.91 -14.72
N LEU A 17 12.45 21.76 -14.31
CA LEU A 17 11.40 22.28 -15.18
C LEU A 17 11.98 23.35 -16.11
N GLU A 18 11.37 23.57 -17.28
CA GLU A 18 11.74 24.69 -18.20
C GLU A 18 11.72 26.07 -17.54
N THR A 19 11.03 26.22 -16.41
CA THR A 19 11.03 27.45 -15.60
C THR A 19 12.31 27.66 -14.77
N GLY A 20 13.24 26.70 -14.82
CA GLY A 20 14.43 26.64 -13.95
C GLY A 20 14.15 26.13 -12.53
N LYS A 21 12.89 25.82 -12.19
CA LYS A 21 12.55 25.22 -10.88
C LYS A 21 12.91 23.74 -10.84
N HIS A 22 13.36 23.27 -9.68
CA HIS A 22 13.65 21.85 -9.43
C HIS A 22 12.52 21.19 -8.63
N VAL A 23 12.17 19.97 -9.00
CA VAL A 23 11.20 19.12 -8.30
C VAL A 23 11.86 17.79 -7.96
N ILE A 24 11.77 17.39 -6.68
CA ILE A 24 12.25 16.07 -6.23
C ILE A 24 11.06 15.11 -6.21
N VAL A 25 11.18 14.01 -6.95
CA VAL A 25 10.20 12.93 -7.00
C VAL A 25 10.75 11.73 -6.23
N LEU A 26 9.98 11.25 -5.28
CA LEU A 26 10.29 10.07 -4.48
C LEU A 26 9.57 8.84 -5.02
N GLY A 27 10.28 7.72 -5.09
CA GLY A 27 9.72 6.42 -5.48
C GLY A 27 9.01 6.43 -6.84
N GLU A 28 9.40 7.31 -7.77
CA GLU A 28 8.76 7.47 -9.08
C GLU A 28 7.24 7.78 -9.00
N GLY A 29 6.78 8.37 -7.89
CA GLY A 29 5.35 8.60 -7.65
C GLY A 29 4.57 7.38 -7.18
N ARG A 30 5.24 6.25 -6.91
CA ARG A 30 4.65 5.07 -6.26
C ARG A 30 4.46 5.32 -4.76
N LEU A 31 3.87 4.34 -4.06
CA LEU A 31 3.70 4.38 -2.60
C LEU A 31 5.06 4.49 -1.91
N VAL A 32 5.40 5.71 -1.49
CA VAL A 32 6.74 6.05 -0.98
C VAL A 32 7.12 5.25 0.27
N ASN A 33 6.15 4.91 1.11
CA ASN A 33 6.38 4.12 2.32
C ASN A 33 6.84 2.69 2.00
N LEU A 34 6.47 2.14 0.84
CA LEU A 34 6.92 0.81 0.38
C LEU A 34 8.10 0.91 -0.59
N ALA A 35 8.12 1.96 -1.42
CA ALA A 35 9.12 2.12 -2.47
C ALA A 35 10.45 2.67 -1.93
N ALA A 36 10.40 3.53 -0.91
CA ALA A 36 11.57 4.21 -0.36
C ALA A 36 11.75 3.98 1.16
N ALA A 37 10.95 3.09 1.75
CA ALA A 37 11.03 2.67 3.15
C ALA A 37 10.50 1.22 3.29
N GLU A 38 10.26 0.77 4.51
CA GLU A 38 9.92 -0.63 4.83
C GLU A 38 8.42 -0.90 5.00
N GLY A 39 7.56 0.09 4.73
CA GLY A 39 6.11 -0.03 4.88
C GLY A 39 5.63 0.19 6.31
N HIS A 40 4.61 -0.57 6.71
CA HIS A 40 4.08 -0.51 8.08
C HIS A 40 4.91 -1.39 9.02
N PRO A 41 5.05 -1.01 10.29
CA PRO A 41 5.72 -1.85 11.29
C PRO A 41 5.10 -3.25 11.38
N PRO A 42 5.91 -4.28 11.73
CA PRO A 42 5.42 -5.66 11.84
C PRO A 42 4.18 -5.81 12.74
N SER A 43 4.09 -5.06 13.84
CA SER A 43 2.94 -5.10 14.76
C SER A 43 1.62 -4.65 14.13
N VAL A 44 1.67 -3.71 13.18
CA VAL A 44 0.49 -3.23 12.45
C VAL A 44 0.08 -4.24 11.37
N MET A 45 1.08 -4.82 10.70
CA MET A 45 0.86 -5.85 9.69
C MET A 45 0.33 -7.15 10.30
N ASP A 46 0.76 -7.52 11.50
CA ASP A 46 0.30 -8.71 12.23
C ASP A 46 -1.23 -8.70 12.43
N MET A 47 -1.78 -7.60 12.95
CA MET A 47 -3.24 -7.43 13.08
C MET A 47 -3.96 -7.52 11.73
N SER A 48 -3.36 -6.97 10.67
CA SER A 48 -3.94 -6.99 9.33
C SER A 48 -3.95 -8.41 8.75
N PHE A 49 -2.85 -9.16 8.91
CA PHE A 49 -2.74 -10.54 8.44
C PHE A 49 -3.59 -11.51 9.26
N ALA A 50 -3.72 -11.30 10.57
CA ALA A 50 -4.67 -12.04 11.40
C ALA A 50 -6.10 -11.90 10.87
N ASN A 51 -6.52 -10.67 10.55
CA ASN A 51 -7.83 -10.42 9.95
C ASN A 51 -8.00 -11.09 8.58
N GLN A 52 -6.98 -11.12 7.73
CA GLN A 52 -7.03 -11.83 6.45
C GLN A 52 -7.13 -13.34 6.61
N ALA A 53 -6.42 -13.92 7.59
CA ALA A 53 -6.50 -15.34 7.91
C ALA A 53 -7.89 -15.72 8.46
N LEU A 54 -8.42 -14.91 9.38
CA LEU A 54 -9.77 -15.08 9.93
C LEU A 54 -10.86 -14.89 8.87
N ALA A 55 -10.71 -13.92 7.98
CA ALA A 55 -11.62 -13.73 6.85
C ALA A 55 -11.64 -14.97 5.95
N SER A 56 -10.45 -15.51 5.64
CA SER A 56 -10.31 -16.73 4.83
C SER A 56 -10.97 -17.94 5.49
N GLU A 57 -10.74 -18.15 6.79
CA GLU A 57 -11.42 -19.18 7.57
C GLU A 57 -12.95 -19.01 7.55
N TYR A 58 -13.42 -17.78 7.75
CA TYR A 58 -14.85 -17.45 7.78
C TYR A 58 -15.51 -17.75 6.42
N ILE A 59 -14.87 -17.38 5.32
CA ILE A 59 -15.36 -17.67 3.98
C ILE A 59 -15.44 -19.19 3.77
N VAL A 60 -14.38 -19.93 4.05
CA VAL A 60 -14.37 -21.40 3.88
C VAL A 60 -15.52 -22.07 4.63
N LYS A 61 -15.83 -21.62 5.86
CA LYS A 61 -16.91 -22.20 6.67
C LYS A 61 -18.33 -21.75 6.25
N ASN A 62 -18.47 -20.56 5.64
CA ASN A 62 -19.78 -19.92 5.43
C ASN A 62 -20.11 -19.60 3.96
N HIS A 63 -19.26 -19.99 3.00
CA HIS A 63 -19.37 -19.54 1.60
C HIS A 63 -20.72 -19.81 0.93
N LYS A 64 -21.46 -20.84 1.37
CA LYS A 64 -22.74 -21.24 0.76
C LYS A 64 -23.82 -20.15 0.88
N GLY A 65 -23.70 -19.25 1.86
CA GLY A 65 -24.62 -18.14 2.07
C GLY A 65 -24.24 -16.83 1.36
N PHE A 66 -23.07 -16.77 0.72
CA PHE A 66 -22.61 -15.55 0.07
C PHE A 66 -23.06 -15.45 -1.39
N LYS A 67 -23.29 -14.22 -1.83
CA LYS A 67 -23.43 -13.86 -3.25
C LYS A 67 -22.09 -13.34 -3.77
N ASN A 68 -21.99 -13.10 -5.08
CA ASN A 68 -20.81 -12.51 -5.70
C ASN A 68 -20.77 -11.00 -5.47
N GLU A 69 -20.52 -10.59 -4.23
CA GLU A 69 -20.50 -9.20 -3.78
C GLU A 69 -19.31 -8.97 -2.83
N VAL A 70 -18.98 -7.71 -2.57
CA VAL A 70 -17.93 -7.34 -1.61
C VAL A 70 -18.53 -7.26 -0.21
N TYR A 71 -17.98 -8.05 0.72
CA TYR A 71 -18.42 -8.06 2.12
C TYR A 71 -17.32 -7.52 3.04
N THR A 72 -17.73 -6.78 4.06
CA THR A 72 -16.86 -6.42 5.19
C THR A 72 -16.79 -7.60 6.16
N LEU A 73 -15.62 -7.84 6.77
CA LEU A 73 -15.46 -8.85 7.80
C LEU A 73 -16.46 -8.61 8.94
N PRO A 74 -17.24 -9.62 9.38
CA PRO A 74 -18.17 -9.43 10.48
C PRO A 74 -17.45 -9.02 11.77
N LYS A 75 -18.03 -8.05 12.50
CA LYS A 75 -17.45 -7.53 13.76
C LYS A 75 -17.21 -8.60 14.82
N SER A 76 -17.95 -9.71 14.79
CA SER A 76 -17.75 -10.83 15.70
C SER A 76 -16.46 -11.60 15.44
N VAL A 77 -15.95 -11.55 14.20
CA VAL A 77 -14.69 -12.18 13.80
C VAL A 77 -13.52 -11.24 14.04
N ASP A 78 -13.69 -9.95 13.72
CA ASP A 78 -12.68 -8.88 13.91
C ASP A 78 -12.35 -8.59 15.39
N LYS A 79 -13.27 -8.89 16.31
CA LYS A 79 -13.08 -8.70 17.76
C LYS A 79 -12.61 -9.94 18.53
N LYS A 80 -12.23 -11.02 17.83
CA LYS A 80 -11.63 -12.20 18.48
C LYS A 80 -10.25 -11.87 19.05
#